data_AF-A0A952PEI0-F1
#
_entry.id   AF-A0A952PEI0-F1
#
_cell.length_a   1.000
_cell.length_b   1.000
_cell.length_c   1.000
_cell.angle_alpha   90.00
_cell.angle_beta   90.00
_cell.angle_gamma   90.00
#
_symmetry.space_group_name_H-M   'P 1'
#
loop_
_entity.id
_entity.type
_entity.pdbx_description
1 polymer ?
#
loop_
_entity_poly.entity_id
_entity_poly.type
_entity_poly.pdbx_seq_one_letter_code
_entity_poly.pdbx_strand_id
1 'polypeptide(L)'
;MRYQITFKMKSPIIVYEPIMFDSLLLYAYIKDKLGYVPQLLEIDDGSDVELPETLLNKHESGVYLSSIMQSDDEPLLDLSNFTKHFHKRNIDLVENKKLKILTSKGQYKSYNLPYETKNYESVYFVIDTENINEVIELLSKHIYSLGKKRNRGYGLIDNISYEMTDKAILRPAPDDNGDLYLPIKPPYWRINALITQKLVEI
;
A
#
# COMPACT_ATOMS: atom_id res chain seq x y z
N MET A 1 -0.35 23.14 -9.46
CA MET A 1 -0.21 22.65 -10.85
C MET A 1 -0.36 21.14 -10.83
N ARG A 2 -0.93 20.53 -11.87
CA ARG A 2 -1.17 19.08 -11.87
C ARG A 2 -0.04 18.30 -12.52
N TYR A 3 0.40 17.25 -11.83
CA TYR A 3 1.46 16.35 -12.28
C TYR A 3 1.01 14.90 -12.18
N GLN A 4 1.33 14.10 -13.20
CA GLN A 4 1.27 12.66 -13.15
C GLN A 4 2.65 12.15 -12.73
N ILE A 5 2.72 11.39 -11.65
CA ILE A 5 3.91 10.70 -11.18
C ILE A 5 3.76 9.23 -11.51
N THR A 6 4.67 8.70 -12.33
CA THR A 6 4.68 7.31 -12.78
C THR A 6 5.81 6.55 -12.11
N PHE A 7 5.46 5.42 -11.51
CA PHE A 7 6.36 4.45 -10.93
C PHE A 7 6.49 3.26 -11.88
N LYS A 8 7.68 3.09 -12.46
CA LYS A 8 8.00 1.89 -13.23
C LYS A 8 8.30 0.75 -12.26
N MET A 9 7.60 -0.36 -12.39
CA MET A 9 7.69 -1.46 -11.44
C MET A 9 8.73 -2.47 -11.89
N LYS A 10 9.53 -2.96 -10.94
CA LYS A 10 10.53 -4.01 -11.15
C LYS A 10 10.04 -5.40 -10.71
N SER A 11 9.02 -5.42 -9.85
CA SER A 11 8.48 -6.66 -9.28
C SER A 11 6.98 -6.52 -9.02
N PRO A 12 6.24 -7.64 -8.95
CA PRO A 12 4.81 -7.63 -8.66
C PRO A 12 4.47 -6.97 -7.33
N ILE A 13 3.31 -6.32 -7.26
CA ILE A 13 2.84 -5.62 -6.07
C ILE A 13 1.78 -6.46 -5.35
N ILE A 14 1.84 -6.48 -4.02
CA ILE A 14 0.76 -7.03 -3.18
C ILE A 14 -0.01 -5.87 -2.58
N VAL A 15 -1.25 -5.68 -3.03
CA VAL A 15 -2.12 -4.57 -2.63
C VAL A 15 -3.54 -5.13 -2.43
N TYR A 16 -4.11 -4.88 -1.24
CA TYR A 16 -5.50 -5.25 -0.94
C TYR A 16 -6.44 -4.04 -1.02
N GLU A 17 -5.93 -2.86 -0.68
CA GLU A 17 -6.65 -1.60 -0.65
C GLU A 17 -5.92 -0.60 -1.56
N PRO A 18 -6.62 0.32 -2.24
CA PRO A 18 -5.97 1.33 -3.07
C PRO A 18 -4.91 2.08 -2.27
N ILE A 19 -3.71 2.21 -2.84
CA ILE A 19 -2.66 3.03 -2.23
C ILE A 19 -3.03 4.49 -2.46
N MET A 20 -3.11 5.27 -1.40
CA MET A 20 -3.30 6.72 -1.44
C MET A 20 -1.93 7.41 -1.54
N PHE A 21 -1.81 8.41 -2.42
CA PHE A 21 -0.53 9.08 -2.63
C PHE A 21 -0.09 9.94 -1.44
N ASP A 22 -1.00 10.70 -0.84
CA ASP A 22 -0.72 11.48 0.37
C ASP A 22 -0.18 10.63 1.52
N SER A 23 -0.75 9.46 1.77
CA SER A 23 -0.21 8.50 2.76
C SER A 23 1.21 8.03 2.42
N LEU A 24 1.49 7.81 1.13
CA LEU A 24 2.83 7.43 0.66
C LEU A 24 3.83 8.57 0.89
N LEU A 25 3.45 9.79 0.55
CA LEU A 25 4.28 10.98 0.72
C LEU A 25 4.49 11.32 2.19
N LEU A 26 3.45 11.20 3.02
CA LEU A 26 3.52 11.42 4.46
C LEU A 26 4.52 10.45 5.12
N TYR A 27 4.52 9.18 4.71
CA TYR A 27 5.53 8.22 5.15
C TYR A 27 6.95 8.68 4.78
N ALA A 28 7.16 9.14 3.55
CA ALA A 28 8.47 9.63 3.10
C ALA A 28 8.90 10.87 3.89
N TYR A 29 7.97 11.81 4.11
CA TYR A 29 8.19 13.03 4.87
C TYR A 29 8.55 12.76 6.34
N ILE A 30 7.78 11.92 7.03
CA ILE A 30 8.05 11.53 8.43
C ILE A 30 9.43 10.87 8.52
N LYS A 31 9.72 9.94 7.60
CA LYS A 31 11.00 9.25 7.58
C LYS A 31 12.17 10.19 7.30
N ASP A 32 11.97 11.23 6.49
CA ASP A 32 12.98 12.26 6.24
C ASP A 32 13.27 13.10 7.49
N LYS A 33 12.21 13.54 8.18
CA LYS A 33 12.32 14.39 9.37
C LYS A 33 12.83 13.65 10.60
N LEU A 34 12.36 12.42 10.84
CA LEU A 34 12.64 11.66 12.06
C LEU A 34 13.69 10.56 11.87
N GLY A 35 14.06 10.21 10.64
CA GLY A 35 14.96 9.10 10.31
C GLY A 35 14.34 7.70 10.44
N TYR A 36 13.23 7.57 11.14
CA TYR A 36 12.44 6.34 11.27
C TYR A 36 10.94 6.66 11.30
N VAL A 37 10.12 5.66 10.97
CA VAL A 37 8.67 5.75 11.13
C VAL A 37 8.29 4.94 12.37
N PRO A 38 7.82 5.57 13.45
CA PRO A 38 7.46 4.86 14.67
C PRO A 38 6.31 3.88 14.39
N GLN A 39 6.46 2.63 14.81
CA GLN A 39 5.35 1.68 14.88
C GLN A 39 4.55 2.00 16.15
N LEU A 40 3.69 3.02 16.09
CA LEU A 40 2.83 3.36 17.22
C LEU A 40 1.67 2.34 17.28
N LEU A 41 1.72 1.46 18.27
CA LEU A 41 0.54 0.72 18.74
C LEU A 41 -0.32 1.58 19.70
N GLU A 42 0.18 2.73 20.12
CA GLU A 42 -0.50 3.73 20.94
C GLU A 42 -0.26 5.08 20.28
N ILE A 43 -1.27 5.61 19.58
CA ILE A 43 -1.25 6.99 19.10
C ILE A 43 -1.56 7.82 20.35
N ASP A 44 -0.55 8.48 20.91
CA ASP A 44 -0.76 9.50 21.95
C ASP A 44 -1.37 10.74 21.27
N ASP A 45 -2.43 11.27 21.84
CA ASP A 45 -3.47 12.10 21.22
C ASP A 45 -3.02 13.54 20.86
N GLY A 46 -1.87 13.74 20.19
CA GLY A 46 -1.34 15.11 20.09
C GLY A 46 -0.25 15.44 19.08
N SER A 47 0.15 14.55 18.17
CA SER A 47 1.01 14.96 17.05
C SER A 47 0.46 14.46 15.73
N ASP A 48 -0.61 15.10 15.27
CA ASP A 48 -1.06 15.00 13.88
C ASP A 48 0.07 15.57 13.00
N VAL A 49 0.91 14.69 12.47
CA VAL A 49 1.91 15.08 11.49
C VAL A 49 1.20 15.26 10.17
N GLU A 50 0.91 16.51 9.83
CA GLU A 50 0.38 16.87 8.53
C GLU A 50 1.49 17.05 7.49
N LEU A 51 1.15 16.78 6.23
CA LEU A 51 1.99 17.18 5.12
C LEU A 51 1.93 18.70 4.98
N PRO A 52 3.08 19.38 4.82
CA PRO A 52 3.08 20.81 4.53
C PRO A 52 2.39 21.06 3.18
N GLU A 53 1.61 22.15 3.11
CA GLU A 53 0.90 22.57 1.88
C GLU A 53 1.87 22.88 0.71
N THR A 54 3.16 23.10 1.02
CA THR A 54 4.21 23.23 0.00
C THR A 54 4.44 21.96 -0.80
N LEU A 55 4.13 20.78 -0.23
CA LEU A 55 4.30 19.49 -0.90
C LEU A 55 3.05 19.06 -1.67
N LEU A 56 1.87 19.24 -1.08
CA LEU A 56 0.59 18.93 -1.72
C LEU A 56 -0.44 20.00 -1.37
N ASN A 57 -1.12 20.51 -2.39
CA ASN A 57 -2.23 21.44 -2.21
C ASN A 57 -3.42 20.72 -1.55
N LYS A 58 -4.21 21.47 -0.78
CA LYS A 58 -5.45 20.97 -0.16
C LYS A 58 -6.68 21.53 -0.90
N HIS A 59 -7.71 20.69 -1.02
CA HIS A 59 -9.03 21.13 -1.42
C HIS A 59 -9.70 21.91 -0.28
N GLU A 60 -10.74 22.70 -0.59
CA GLU A 60 -11.52 23.45 0.42
C GLU A 60 -12.10 22.57 1.54
N SER A 61 -12.29 21.28 1.26
CA SER A 61 -12.75 20.27 2.23
C SER A 61 -11.66 19.80 3.20
N GLY A 62 -10.42 20.26 3.06
CA GLY A 62 -9.26 19.87 3.88
C GLY A 62 -8.53 18.61 3.40
N VAL A 63 -8.98 17.98 2.31
CA VAL A 63 -8.35 16.78 1.73
C VAL A 63 -7.21 17.18 0.79
N TYR A 64 -6.08 16.47 0.82
CA TYR A 64 -5.00 16.69 -0.14
C TYR A 64 -5.43 16.37 -1.56
N LEU A 65 -5.02 17.21 -2.51
CA LEU A 65 -5.27 17.04 -3.94
C LEU A 65 -4.29 16.00 -4.52
N SER A 66 -4.56 14.73 -4.25
CA SER A 66 -3.75 13.61 -4.72
C SER A 66 -4.62 12.38 -5.01
N SER A 67 -4.32 11.62 -6.05
CA SER A 67 -5.13 10.47 -6.45
C SER A 67 -4.74 9.19 -5.71
N ILE A 68 -5.57 8.15 -5.88
CA ILE A 68 -5.14 6.76 -5.63
C ILE A 68 -4.21 6.27 -6.73
N MET A 69 -3.58 5.12 -6.46
CA MET A 69 -2.82 4.35 -7.44
C MET A 69 -3.71 3.96 -8.62
N GLN A 70 -3.29 4.38 -9.80
CA GLN A 70 -3.93 4.07 -11.09
C GLN A 70 -2.95 3.32 -11.98
N SER A 71 -3.47 2.64 -13.00
CA SER A 71 -2.70 1.94 -14.01
C SER A 71 -3.47 2.02 -15.32
N ASP A 72 -2.77 2.26 -16.42
CA ASP A 72 -3.38 2.20 -17.75
C ASP A 72 -3.51 0.73 -18.22
N ASP A 73 -2.66 -0.16 -17.69
CA ASP A 73 -2.69 -1.59 -17.98
C ASP A 73 -3.54 -2.37 -16.97
N GLU A 74 -4.24 -3.39 -17.46
CA GLU A 74 -4.83 -4.41 -16.60
C GLU A 74 -3.71 -5.25 -15.96
N PRO A 75 -3.69 -5.41 -14.63
CA PRO A 75 -2.65 -6.18 -13.98
C PRO A 75 -2.74 -7.66 -14.38
N LEU A 76 -1.60 -8.25 -14.71
CA LEU A 76 -1.52 -9.71 -14.76
C LEU A 76 -1.55 -10.23 -13.31
N LEU A 77 -2.62 -10.95 -12.97
CA LEU A 77 -2.81 -11.54 -11.65
C LEU A 77 -2.04 -12.86 -11.56
N ASP A 78 -1.24 -12.99 -10.52
CA ASP A 78 -0.53 -14.22 -10.18
C ASP A 78 -0.75 -14.57 -8.70
N LEU A 79 -0.62 -15.84 -8.36
CA LEU A 79 -0.75 -16.35 -7.00
C LEU A 79 0.61 -16.81 -6.50
N SER A 80 1.24 -15.96 -5.71
CA SER A 80 2.49 -16.31 -5.05
C SER A 80 2.23 -17.02 -3.72
N ASN A 81 2.77 -18.22 -3.56
CA ASN A 81 2.62 -19.00 -2.32
C ASN A 81 3.75 -18.68 -1.35
N PHE A 82 3.42 -18.19 -0.16
CA PHE A 82 4.38 -18.05 0.92
C PHE A 82 4.29 -19.25 1.86
N THR A 83 5.33 -20.08 1.83
CA THR A 83 5.47 -21.23 2.72
C THR A 83 6.44 -20.94 3.87
N LYS A 84 5.97 -21.09 5.10
CA LYS A 84 6.83 -21.30 6.26
C LYS A 84 6.81 -22.79 6.58
N HIS A 85 7.96 -23.44 6.42
CA HIS A 85 8.14 -24.84 6.80
C HIS A 85 8.59 -24.96 8.26
N PHE A 86 8.22 -26.07 8.89
CA PHE A 86 8.76 -26.44 10.19
C PHE A 86 10.28 -26.68 10.07
N HIS A 87 11.05 -26.07 10.96
CA HIS A 87 12.50 -26.10 10.86
C HIS A 87 13.03 -27.47 11.30
N LYS A 88 13.82 -28.13 10.44
CA LYS A 88 14.36 -29.49 10.70
C LYS A 88 15.13 -29.62 12.02
N ARG A 89 15.77 -28.53 12.48
CA ARG A 89 16.47 -28.46 13.78
C ARG A 89 15.57 -28.76 14.99
N ASN A 90 14.25 -28.67 14.84
CA ASN A 90 13.28 -28.91 15.91
C ASN A 90 12.57 -30.28 15.76
N ILE A 91 13.03 -31.15 14.86
CA ILE A 91 12.44 -32.48 14.62
C ILE A 91 12.41 -33.32 15.89
N ASP A 92 13.49 -33.29 16.67
CA ASP A 92 13.63 -34.04 17.92
C ASP A 92 12.54 -33.68 18.93
N LEU A 93 11.99 -32.46 18.87
CA LEU A 93 10.92 -32.01 19.75
C LEU A 93 9.53 -32.54 19.34
N VAL A 94 9.38 -33.00 18.10
CA VAL A 94 8.18 -33.67 17.60
C VAL A 94 8.28 -35.19 17.81
N GLU A 95 9.49 -35.74 17.67
CA GLU A 95 9.76 -37.18 17.86
C GLU A 95 9.77 -37.60 19.34
N ASN A 96 10.23 -36.71 20.23
CA ASN A 96 10.14 -36.93 21.67
C ASN A 96 8.69 -36.78 22.15
N LYS A 97 7.98 -37.91 22.27
CA LYS A 97 6.57 -38.05 22.74
C LYS A 97 6.24 -37.38 24.09
N LYS A 98 7.21 -36.82 24.81
CA LYS A 98 7.02 -36.14 26.11
C LYS A 98 6.42 -34.74 25.98
N LEU A 99 6.59 -34.05 24.84
CA LEU A 99 6.04 -32.71 24.60
C LEU A 99 5.37 -32.65 23.22
N LYS A 100 4.04 -32.54 23.19
CA LYS A 100 3.27 -32.48 21.94
C LYS A 100 3.32 -31.04 21.39
N ILE A 101 4.26 -30.76 20.49
CA ILE A 101 4.30 -29.48 19.77
C ILE A 101 3.21 -29.43 18.71
N LEU A 102 2.41 -28.36 18.73
CA LEU A 102 1.40 -28.08 17.73
C LEU A 102 2.02 -27.26 16.59
N THR A 103 2.23 -27.87 15.43
CA THR A 103 2.72 -27.20 14.20
C THR A 103 1.66 -26.34 13.51
N SER A 104 0.46 -26.25 14.08
CA SER A 104 -0.64 -25.41 13.59
C SER A 104 -0.72 -24.03 14.27
N LYS A 105 0.05 -23.81 15.35
CA LYS A 105 -0.04 -22.59 16.18
C LYS A 105 1.34 -22.16 16.72
N GLY A 106 1.42 -20.90 17.15
CA GLY A 106 2.62 -20.34 17.79
C GLY A 106 3.87 -20.33 16.91
N GLN A 107 5.04 -20.41 17.54
CA GLN A 107 6.34 -20.29 16.88
C GLN A 107 6.63 -21.39 15.84
N TYR A 108 6.04 -22.57 16.05
CA TYR A 108 6.18 -23.75 15.19
C TYR A 108 5.11 -23.86 14.10
N LYS A 109 4.26 -22.83 13.96
CA LYS A 109 3.21 -22.79 12.94
C LYS A 109 3.85 -22.88 11.55
N SER A 110 3.55 -23.98 10.85
CA SER A 110 3.76 -24.10 9.40
C SER A 110 2.53 -23.55 8.69
N TYR A 111 2.73 -22.75 7.65
CA TYR A 111 1.63 -22.24 6.84
C TYR A 111 2.08 -22.12 5.39
N ASN A 112 1.16 -22.42 4.48
CA ASN A 112 1.25 -22.04 3.08
C ASN A 112 0.14 -21.02 2.83
N LEU A 113 0.49 -19.75 2.69
CA LEU A 113 -0.47 -18.68 2.45
C LEU A 113 -0.29 -18.18 1.01
N PRO A 114 -1.27 -18.41 0.13
CA PRO A 114 -1.28 -17.74 -1.17
C PRO A 114 -1.51 -16.24 -0.96
N TYR A 115 -0.72 -15.43 -1.65
CA TYR A 115 -0.92 -14.01 -1.81
C TYR A 115 -1.17 -13.73 -3.28
N GLU A 116 -2.27 -13.04 -3.56
CA GLU A 116 -2.52 -12.46 -4.86
C GLU A 116 -1.52 -11.34 -5.10
N THR A 117 -0.81 -11.45 -6.21
CA THR A 117 0.16 -10.48 -6.69
C THR A 117 -0.32 -9.90 -8.00
N LYS A 118 -0.21 -8.58 -8.13
CA LYS A 118 -0.57 -7.86 -9.34
C LYS A 118 0.71 -7.43 -10.04
N ASN A 119 0.92 -7.90 -11.26
CA ASN A 119 2.05 -7.52 -12.08
C ASN A 119 1.63 -6.34 -12.96
N TYR A 120 2.16 -5.17 -12.62
CA TYR A 120 2.00 -3.92 -13.37
C TYR A 120 3.33 -3.60 -14.02
N GLU A 121 3.34 -3.14 -15.28
CA GLU A 121 4.55 -2.56 -15.87
C GLU A 121 4.85 -1.20 -15.24
N SER A 122 3.80 -0.38 -15.10
CA SER A 122 3.87 0.90 -14.41
C SER A 122 2.57 1.19 -13.66
N VAL A 123 2.66 2.03 -12.63
CA VAL A 123 1.51 2.60 -11.94
C VAL A 123 1.72 4.09 -11.80
N TYR A 124 0.64 4.87 -11.77
CA TYR A 124 0.73 6.31 -11.65
C TYR A 124 -0.23 6.90 -10.63
N PHE A 125 0.09 8.13 -10.23
CA PHE A 125 -0.71 8.97 -9.36
C PHE A 125 -0.78 10.37 -9.96
N VAL A 126 -1.91 11.04 -9.79
CA VAL A 126 -2.11 12.44 -10.20
C VAL A 126 -2.15 13.30 -8.95
N ILE A 127 -1.38 14.37 -8.92
CA ILE A 127 -1.27 15.27 -7.76
C ILE A 127 -1.36 16.73 -8.18
N ASP A 128 -1.82 17.58 -7.28
CA ASP A 128 -1.69 19.03 -7.38
C ASP A 128 -0.63 19.55 -6.40
N THR A 129 0.43 20.12 -6.95
CA THR A 129 1.54 20.70 -6.18
C THR A 129 2.18 21.86 -6.92
N GLU A 130 2.84 22.74 -6.18
CA GLU A 130 3.74 23.77 -6.72
C GLU A 130 5.22 23.34 -6.64
N ASN A 131 5.55 22.31 -5.85
CA ASN A 131 6.92 21.87 -5.63
C ASN A 131 7.16 20.40 -5.98
N ILE A 132 6.96 20.06 -7.25
CA ILE A 132 7.13 18.69 -7.74
C ILE A 132 8.56 18.13 -7.51
N ASN A 133 9.59 18.98 -7.57
CA ASN A 133 10.97 18.54 -7.41
C ASN A 133 11.24 18.02 -6.00
N GLU A 134 10.73 18.70 -4.96
CA GLU A 134 10.86 18.27 -3.57
C GLU A 134 10.08 16.96 -3.32
N VAL A 135 8.89 16.83 -3.91
CA VAL A 135 8.10 15.59 -3.85
C VAL A 135 8.88 14.41 -4.44
N ILE A 136 9.46 14.59 -5.63
CA ILE A 136 10.24 13.52 -6.29
C ILE A 136 11.50 13.19 -5.50
N GLU A 137 12.21 14.18 -4.95
CA GLU A 137 13.37 13.96 -4.09
C GLU A 137 13.01 13.10 -2.87
N LEU A 138 11.93 13.44 -2.17
CA LEU A 138 11.45 12.67 -1.02
C LEU A 138 11.08 11.24 -1.39
N LEU A 139 10.37 11.06 -2.51
CA LEU A 139 9.99 9.73 -3.01
C LEU A 139 11.22 8.90 -3.35
N SER A 140 12.15 9.42 -4.16
CA SER A 140 13.36 8.72 -4.57
C SER A 140 14.26 8.37 -3.39
N LYS A 141 14.29 9.21 -2.35
CA LYS A 141 15.10 8.98 -1.14
C LYS A 141 14.52 7.91 -0.23
N HIS A 142 13.19 7.82 -0.09
CA HIS A 142 12.56 7.02 0.98
C HIS A 142 11.67 5.87 0.51
N ILE A 143 11.19 5.91 -0.73
CA ILE A 143 10.22 4.97 -1.30
C ILE A 143 10.93 4.07 -2.33
N TYR A 144 11.30 2.86 -1.90
CA TYR A 144 11.91 1.86 -2.77
C TYR A 144 10.93 0.81 -3.30
N SER A 145 9.75 0.73 -2.69
CA SER A 145 8.75 -0.27 -3.04
C SER A 145 7.36 0.12 -2.60
N LEU A 146 6.35 -0.26 -3.38
CA LEU A 146 4.93 -0.05 -3.11
C LEU A 146 4.27 -1.31 -2.51
N GLY A 147 3.17 -1.10 -1.77
CA GLY A 147 2.34 -2.19 -1.24
C GLY A 147 2.96 -2.96 -0.06
N LYS A 148 2.53 -4.22 0.11
CA LYS A 148 2.87 -5.07 1.26
C LYS A 148 4.03 -6.03 0.95
N LYS A 149 4.66 -6.56 2.01
CA LYS A 149 5.78 -7.52 1.95
C LYS A 149 7.03 -6.99 1.22
N ARG A 150 7.29 -5.69 1.33
CA ARG A 150 8.48 -4.99 0.82
C ARG A 150 9.80 -5.68 1.18
N ASN A 151 9.93 -6.18 2.41
CA ASN A 151 11.11 -6.93 2.87
C ASN A 151 11.32 -8.31 2.22
N ARG A 152 10.38 -8.75 1.39
CA ARG A 152 10.47 -9.99 0.59
C ARG A 152 10.68 -9.70 -0.90
N GLY A 153 10.88 -8.44 -1.28
CA GLY A 153 11.14 -8.05 -2.67
C GLY A 153 9.90 -7.81 -3.52
N TYR A 154 8.72 -7.66 -2.92
CA TYR A 154 7.51 -7.26 -3.64
C TYR A 154 7.41 -5.74 -3.78
N GLY A 155 6.82 -5.31 -4.90
CA GLY A 155 6.53 -3.93 -5.23
C GLY A 155 7.74 -3.03 -5.44
N LEU A 156 8.93 -3.59 -5.67
CA LEU A 156 10.15 -2.84 -5.99
C LEU A 156 9.93 -1.89 -7.18
N ILE A 157 10.40 -0.66 -7.01
CA ILE A 157 10.37 0.38 -8.03
C ILE A 157 11.69 0.37 -8.79
N ASP A 158 11.63 0.44 -10.12
CA ASP A 158 12.78 0.59 -10.99
C ASP A 158 13.14 2.07 -11.17
N ASN A 159 12.14 2.89 -11.51
CA ASN A 159 12.31 4.32 -11.75
C ASN A 159 11.04 5.09 -11.40
N ILE A 160 11.20 6.37 -11.07
CA ILE A 160 10.11 7.33 -10.86
C ILE A 160 10.27 8.44 -11.89
N SER A 161 9.25 8.68 -12.70
CA SER A 161 9.18 9.78 -13.66
C SER A 161 7.95 10.63 -13.40
N TYR A 162 7.95 11.87 -13.87
CA TYR A 162 6.81 12.75 -13.73
C TYR A 162 6.64 13.63 -14.96
N GLU A 163 5.39 14.00 -15.23
CA GLU A 163 5.02 14.91 -16.30
C GLU A 163 3.84 15.78 -15.87
N MET A 164 3.72 16.96 -16.45
CA MET A 164 2.55 17.81 -16.23
C MET A 164 1.35 17.18 -16.93
N THR A 165 0.18 17.21 -16.31
CA THR A 165 -1.01 16.51 -16.82
C THR A 165 -2.29 17.30 -16.59
N ASP A 166 -3.24 17.10 -17.49
CA ASP A 166 -4.62 17.60 -17.35
C ASP A 166 -5.57 16.53 -16.80
N LYS A 167 -5.06 15.34 -16.43
CA LYS A 167 -5.87 14.27 -15.86
C LYS A 167 -6.54 14.70 -14.54
N ALA A 168 -7.73 14.16 -14.32
CA ALA A 168 -8.51 14.33 -13.10
C ALA A 168 -7.81 13.70 -11.88
N ILE A 169 -7.95 14.33 -10.72
CA ILE A 169 -7.48 13.76 -9.45
C ILE A 169 -8.58 12.85 -8.92
N LEU A 170 -8.42 11.54 -9.16
CA LEU A 170 -9.40 10.55 -8.74
C LEU A 170 -9.12 10.09 -7.31
N ARG A 171 -10.05 10.38 -6.40
CA ARG A 171 -10.06 9.83 -5.05
C ARG A 171 -11.32 9.00 -4.82
N PRO A 172 -11.24 7.94 -4.01
CA PRO A 172 -12.42 7.20 -3.64
C PRO A 172 -13.19 8.03 -2.61
N ALA A 173 -14.46 8.32 -2.89
CA ALA A 173 -15.33 9.00 -1.93
C ALA A 173 -15.86 7.98 -0.92
N PRO A 174 -15.89 8.31 0.38
CA PRO A 174 -16.55 7.46 1.37
C PRO A 174 -18.01 7.29 0.97
N ASP A 175 -18.53 6.08 1.12
CA ASP A 175 -19.97 5.82 0.99
C ASP A 175 -20.74 6.53 2.12
N ASP A 176 -22.07 6.59 2.03
CA ASP A 176 -22.95 7.26 3.01
C ASP A 176 -22.75 6.75 4.47
N ASN A 177 -22.12 5.57 4.63
CA ASN A 177 -21.76 4.99 5.93
C ASN A 177 -20.33 5.34 6.42
N GLY A 178 -19.55 6.13 5.67
CA GLY A 178 -18.16 6.49 5.99
C GLY A 178 -17.13 5.40 5.71
N ASP A 179 -17.56 4.20 5.30
CA ASP A 179 -16.70 3.02 5.17
C ASP A 179 -16.12 2.86 3.76
N LEU A 180 -14.97 3.48 3.51
CA LEU A 180 -14.00 2.93 2.55
C LEU A 180 -13.11 1.90 3.26
N TYR A 181 -13.74 0.81 3.70
CA TYR A 181 -13.06 -0.44 4.04
C TYR A 181 -13.91 -1.61 3.53
N LEU A 182 -13.55 -2.22 2.40
CA LEU A 182 -14.00 -3.58 2.12
C LEU A 182 -12.87 -4.55 2.48
N PRO A 183 -13.09 -5.32 3.56
CA PRO A 183 -13.37 -6.72 3.31
C PRO A 183 -14.63 -7.18 4.07
N ILE A 184 -15.73 -7.41 3.34
CA ILE A 184 -16.79 -8.30 3.85
C ILE A 184 -16.21 -9.71 3.85
N LYS A 185 -15.89 -10.24 5.04
CA LYS A 185 -15.51 -11.65 5.21
C LYS A 185 -16.74 -12.55 4.94
N PRO A 186 -16.54 -13.78 4.39
CA PRO A 186 -17.58 -14.78 4.13
C PRO A 186 -18.59 -14.95 5.28
N PRO A 187 -19.88 -15.28 4.99
CA PRO A 187 -20.32 -16.08 3.85
C PRO A 187 -20.86 -15.29 2.64
N TYR A 188 -20.41 -15.70 1.44
CA TYR A 188 -20.40 -14.97 0.15
C TYR A 188 -21.59 -15.26 -0.80
N TRP A 189 -22.58 -16.06 -0.43
CA TRP A 189 -23.60 -16.51 -1.40
C TRP A 189 -24.78 -15.55 -1.61
N ARG A 190 -24.67 -14.26 -1.22
CA ARG A 190 -25.82 -13.33 -1.24
C ARG A 190 -25.54 -11.90 -1.69
N ILE A 191 -24.46 -11.63 -2.42
CA ILE A 191 -24.22 -10.29 -2.96
C ILE A 191 -23.99 -10.39 -4.48
N ASN A 192 -25.01 -10.92 -5.16
CA ASN A 192 -25.19 -10.69 -6.58
C ASN A 192 -25.59 -9.22 -6.78
N ALA A 193 -24.62 -8.30 -6.76
CA ALA A 193 -24.68 -7.00 -7.42
C ALA A 193 -23.40 -6.20 -7.11
N LEU A 194 -22.36 -6.46 -7.91
CA LEU A 194 -21.28 -5.57 -8.31
C LEU A 194 -21.38 -4.14 -7.74
N ILE A 195 -20.62 -3.84 -6.68
CA ILE A 195 -20.39 -2.47 -6.23
C ILE A 195 -19.44 -1.82 -7.24
N THR A 196 -20.03 -1.03 -8.14
CA THR A 196 -19.33 -0.08 -9.00
C THR A 196 -18.58 0.90 -8.09
N GLN A 197 -17.26 0.85 -8.07
CA GLN A 197 -16.45 1.80 -7.29
C GLN A 197 -16.74 3.22 -7.80
N LYS A 198 -17.41 4.04 -6.99
CA LYS A 198 -17.63 5.46 -7.28
C LYS A 198 -16.36 6.24 -6.94
N LEU A 199 -15.47 6.38 -7.92
CA LEU A 199 -14.41 7.37 -7.85
C LEU A 199 -15.03 8.75 -8.06
N VAL A 200 -14.55 9.74 -7.32
CA VAL A 200 -14.97 11.14 -7.45
C VAL A 200 -13.75 11.96 -7.83
N GLU A 201 -13.94 12.83 -8.81
CA GLU A 201 -12.95 13.85 -9.17
C GLU A 201 -12.98 14.96 -8.11
N ILE A 202 -11.80 15.33 -7.63
CA ILE A 202 -11.59 16.42 -6.68
C ILE A 202 -10.78 17.54 -7.36
#